data_AF-A0A6N7GK41-F1
#
_entry.id   AF-A0A6N7GK41-F1
#
_cell.length_a   1.000
_cell.length_b   1.000
_cell.length_c   1.000
_cell.angle_alpha   90.00
_cell.angle_beta   90.00
_cell.angle_gamma   90.00
#
_symmetry.space_group_name_H-M   'P 1'
#
loop_
_entity.id
_entity.type
_entity.pdbx_description
1 polymer ?
#
loop_
_entity_poly.entity_id
_entity_poly.type
_entity_poly.pdbx_seq_one_letter_code
_entity_poly.pdbx_strand_id
1 'polypeptide(L)'
;MSNAAAASARRRAGVFGAVVGLAAAGVAIGVAAERALVRRARRGRGAAADLDPYADEPFGRLSYDEALRVPAPDGSDLYVEVVEPVDGIELEADFADRLTAGRPAADPAAPGDRAVEPTIVFVHGFCLDMGSFHFQRKELTRRGAWRAVYYDQPGHGRSGRRSSGEYELPALGDALKAVLDEAAPHGPVVLVGHSMGG
;
A
#
# COMPACT_ATOMS: atom_id res chain seq x y z
N MET A 1 49.51 83.62 6.01
CA MET A 1 48.09 83.79 5.57
C MET A 1 47.65 82.44 5.04
N SER A 2 46.81 81.60 5.63
CA SER A 2 45.75 81.62 6.66
C SER A 2 45.76 80.21 7.30
N ASN A 3 46.10 80.07 8.57
CA ASN A 3 45.27 80.01 9.79
C ASN A 3 44.66 78.63 10.11
N ALA A 4 44.83 78.25 11.38
CA ALA A 4 44.62 76.95 12.00
C ALA A 4 43.17 76.69 12.45
N ALA A 5 42.88 75.44 12.82
CA ALA A 5 42.14 74.99 14.03
C ALA A 5 41.40 73.68 13.72
N ALA A 6 41.83 72.54 14.28
CA ALA A 6 41.59 72.08 15.64
C ALA A 6 40.16 71.56 15.89
N ALA A 7 40.14 70.30 16.27
CA ALA A 7 39.09 69.50 16.92
C ALA A 7 37.85 70.23 17.46
N SER A 8 36.68 69.69 17.12
CA SER A 8 35.51 69.68 18.00
C SER A 8 34.73 68.39 17.79
N ALA A 9 34.88 67.48 18.75
CA ALA A 9 34.00 66.34 18.92
C ALA A 9 32.78 66.77 19.76
N ARG A 10 31.57 66.77 19.19
CA ARG A 10 30.36 66.49 19.97
C ARG A 10 29.17 66.02 19.11
N ARG A 11 28.87 64.73 19.28
CA ARG A 11 27.56 64.05 19.22
C ARG A 11 26.55 64.48 18.14
N ARG A 12 26.42 63.63 17.12
CA ARG A 12 25.13 63.13 16.64
C ARG A 12 25.27 61.65 16.28
N ALA A 13 25.31 60.80 17.30
CA ALA A 13 25.00 59.38 17.14
C ALA A 13 23.49 59.30 16.93
N GLY A 14 23.07 59.11 15.68
CA GLY A 14 21.68 59.05 15.29
C GLY A 14 21.51 58.05 14.16
N VAL A 15 21.06 56.85 14.54
CA VAL A 15 20.22 55.96 13.73
C VAL A 15 20.80 55.52 12.37
N PHE A 16 21.67 54.50 12.40
CA PHE A 16 21.90 53.63 11.24
C PHE A 16 22.07 52.16 11.66
N GLY A 17 21.24 51.70 12.60
CA GLY A 17 21.35 50.37 13.22
C GLY A 17 20.03 49.70 13.58
N ALA A 18 18.96 49.88 12.79
CA ALA A 18 17.66 49.27 13.07
C ALA A 18 16.89 48.89 11.80
N VAL A 19 17.44 48.04 10.93
CA VAL A 19 16.64 47.33 9.89
C VAL A 19 17.02 45.84 9.75
N VAL A 20 18.17 45.37 10.24
CA VAL A 20 18.59 43.96 10.03
C VAL A 20 18.17 43.01 11.18
N GLY A 21 17.60 43.52 12.28
CA GLY A 21 17.29 42.72 13.47
C GLY A 21 15.92 42.05 13.56
N LEU A 22 15.00 42.25 12.58
CA LEU A 22 13.60 41.80 12.73
C LEU A 22 13.22 40.54 11.93
N ALA A 23 14.07 40.06 11.01
CA ALA A 23 13.75 38.87 10.20
C ALA A 23 14.03 37.54 10.93
N ALA A 24 15.03 37.49 11.83
CA ALA A 24 15.41 36.24 12.50
C ALA A 24 14.52 35.90 13.72
N ALA A 25 13.93 36.89 14.38
CA ALA A 25 13.09 36.67 15.56
C ALA A 25 11.64 36.25 15.22
N GLY A 26 11.13 36.63 14.05
CA GLY A 26 9.76 36.31 13.62
C GLY A 26 9.55 34.84 13.23
N VAL A 27 10.53 34.23 12.58
CA VAL A 27 10.44 32.82 12.11
C VAL A 27 10.49 31.84 13.29
N ALA A 28 11.35 32.10 14.28
CA ALA A 28 11.50 31.22 15.44
C ALA A 28 10.24 31.17 16.33
N ILE A 29 9.56 32.32 16.50
CA ILE A 29 8.31 32.39 17.29
C ILE A 29 7.16 31.72 16.55
N GLY A 30 7.06 31.87 15.22
CA GLY A 30 6.02 31.23 14.39
C GLY A 30 6.09 29.69 14.44
N VAL A 31 7.28 29.11 14.23
CA VAL A 31 7.46 27.65 14.26
C VAL A 31 7.29 27.08 15.68
N ALA A 32 7.73 27.81 16.71
CA ALA A 32 7.54 27.37 18.10
C ALA A 32 6.06 27.40 18.51
N ALA A 33 5.29 28.43 18.10
CA ALA A 33 3.86 28.53 18.35
C ALA A 33 3.08 27.42 17.62
N GLU A 34 3.41 27.14 16.36
CA GLU A 34 2.82 26.04 15.60
C GLU A 34 3.08 24.68 16.26
N ARG A 35 4.33 24.41 16.66
CA ARG A 35 4.68 23.17 17.38
C ARG A 35 3.98 23.05 18.72
N ALA A 36 3.81 24.17 19.45
CA ALA A 36 3.10 24.18 20.72
C ALA A 36 1.59 23.96 20.55
N LEU A 37 0.97 24.53 19.52
CA LEU A 37 -0.43 24.33 19.18
C LEU A 37 -0.71 22.90 18.69
N VAL A 38 0.13 22.36 17.78
CA VAL A 38 0.05 20.96 17.33
C VAL A 38 0.25 20.00 18.51
N ARG A 39 1.22 20.28 19.40
CA ARG A 39 1.47 19.46 20.59
C ARG A 39 0.36 19.58 21.63
N ARG A 40 -0.31 20.73 21.76
CA ARG A 40 -1.46 20.94 22.64
C ARG A 40 -2.73 20.30 22.08
N ALA A 41 -2.95 20.35 20.76
CA ALA A 41 -3.98 19.59 20.08
C ALA A 41 -3.77 18.07 20.21
N ARG A 42 -2.50 17.62 20.15
CA ARG A 42 -2.12 16.21 20.38
C ARG A 42 -2.21 15.78 21.86
N ARG A 43 -1.99 16.69 22.82
CA ARG A 43 -2.02 16.40 24.27
C ARG A 43 -3.37 16.60 24.94
N GLY A 44 -4.25 17.43 24.38
CA GLY A 44 -5.66 17.56 24.83
C GLY A 44 -6.50 16.33 24.48
N ARG A 45 -6.02 15.48 23.57
CA ARG A 45 -6.57 14.16 23.29
C ARG A 45 -5.80 13.11 24.09
N GLY A 46 -6.32 12.71 25.26
CA GLY A 46 -5.95 11.45 25.91
C GLY A 46 -6.38 10.20 25.11
N ALA A 47 -6.31 10.26 23.78
CA ALA A 47 -7.02 9.38 22.83
C ALA A 47 -6.14 9.06 21.61
N ALA A 48 -4.89 8.65 21.83
CA ALA A 48 -4.00 8.24 20.73
C ALA A 48 -4.50 6.96 20.04
N ALA A 49 -5.26 6.12 20.74
CA ALA A 49 -5.87 4.91 20.19
C ALA A 49 -7.06 5.18 19.23
N ASP A 50 -7.66 6.38 19.25
CA ASP A 50 -8.86 6.71 18.47
C ASP A 50 -8.58 7.43 17.14
N LEU A 51 -7.31 7.73 16.80
CA LEU A 51 -7.00 8.53 15.59
C LEU A 51 -6.67 7.69 14.36
N ASP A 52 -6.22 6.45 14.55
CA ASP A 52 -5.96 5.51 13.47
C ASP A 52 -6.40 4.11 13.91
N PRO A 53 -7.53 3.60 13.40
CA PRO A 53 -8.02 2.27 13.76
C PRO A 53 -7.08 1.14 13.29
N TYR A 54 -6.07 1.44 12.47
CA TYR A 54 -5.09 0.48 11.93
C TYR A 54 -3.68 0.67 12.49
N ALA A 55 -3.51 1.43 13.58
CA ALA A 55 -2.19 1.69 14.18
C ALA A 55 -1.40 0.42 14.54
N ASP A 56 -2.11 -0.63 14.96
CA ASP A 56 -1.54 -1.93 15.33
C ASP A 56 -1.69 -2.99 14.22
N GLU A 57 -2.15 -2.59 13.02
CA GLU A 57 -2.36 -3.52 11.92
C GLU A 57 -1.00 -4.02 11.37
N PRO A 58 -0.81 -5.35 11.23
CA PRO A 58 0.47 -5.93 10.86
C PRO A 58 0.72 -5.90 9.34
N PHE A 59 0.77 -4.69 8.75
CA PHE A 59 1.05 -4.52 7.32
C PHE A 59 2.34 -5.24 6.89
N GLY A 60 2.26 -5.94 5.75
CA GLY A 60 3.38 -6.70 5.19
C GLY A 60 3.76 -7.98 5.93
N ARG A 61 2.94 -8.45 6.88
CA ARG A 61 3.20 -9.66 7.68
C ARG A 61 2.05 -10.68 7.66
N LEU A 62 1.15 -10.58 6.68
CA LEU A 62 0.08 -11.57 6.54
C LEU A 62 0.64 -12.95 6.16
N SER A 63 0.01 -14.01 6.66
CA SER A 63 0.42 -15.39 6.40
C SER A 63 0.15 -15.82 4.96
N TYR A 64 0.98 -16.73 4.47
CA TYR A 64 0.83 -17.49 3.24
C TYR A 64 1.16 -18.95 3.55
N ASP A 65 0.64 -19.86 2.76
CA ASP A 65 0.91 -21.30 2.87
C ASP A 65 2.16 -21.67 2.07
N GLU A 66 2.36 -21.02 0.92
CA GLU A 66 3.53 -21.22 0.07
C GLU A 66 4.05 -19.88 -0.47
N ALA A 67 5.36 -19.78 -0.66
CA ALA A 67 5.98 -18.72 -1.44
C ALA A 67 6.96 -19.32 -2.44
N LEU A 68 6.90 -18.86 -3.68
CA LEU A 68 7.67 -19.37 -4.80
C LEU A 68 8.23 -18.25 -5.67
N ARG A 69 9.20 -18.63 -6.50
CA ARG A 69 9.92 -17.76 -7.43
C ARG A 69 9.61 -18.22 -8.86
N VAL A 70 9.00 -17.35 -9.65
CA VAL A 70 8.54 -17.65 -11.01
C VAL A 70 9.39 -16.89 -12.02
N PRO A 71 10.20 -17.58 -12.83
CA PRO A 71 10.95 -16.94 -13.90
C PRO A 71 10.02 -16.34 -14.95
N ALA A 72 10.18 -15.05 -15.24
CA ALA A 72 9.43 -14.36 -16.30
C ALA A 72 10.25 -14.27 -17.60
N PRO A 73 9.58 -14.14 -18.78
CA PRO A 73 10.26 -14.02 -20.07
C PRO A 73 11.25 -12.84 -20.19
N ASP A 74 11.06 -11.78 -19.40
CA ASP A 74 11.94 -10.61 -19.34
C ASP A 74 13.20 -10.83 -18.45
N GLY A 75 13.37 -12.05 -17.96
CA GLY A 75 14.47 -12.48 -17.10
C GLY A 75 14.35 -11.98 -15.65
N SER A 76 13.23 -11.36 -15.27
CA SER A 76 12.92 -11.13 -13.87
C SER A 76 12.50 -12.44 -13.19
N ASP A 77 12.73 -12.50 -11.88
CA ASP A 77 12.28 -13.61 -11.04
C ASP A 77 11.20 -13.09 -10.10
N LEU A 78 9.96 -13.53 -10.33
CA LEU A 78 8.77 -13.00 -9.69
C LEU A 78 8.54 -13.67 -8.34
N TYR A 79 8.39 -12.87 -7.30
CA TYR A 79 8.02 -13.36 -5.99
C TYR A 79 6.50 -13.50 -5.90
N VAL A 80 6.05 -14.73 -5.61
CA VAL A 80 4.65 -15.12 -5.53
C VAL A 80 4.38 -15.72 -4.16
N GLU A 81 3.27 -15.34 -3.55
CA GLU A 81 2.72 -15.94 -2.33
C GLU A 81 1.34 -16.54 -2.61
N VAL A 82 1.12 -17.74 -2.11
CA VAL A 82 -0.12 -18.50 -2.26
C VAL A 82 -0.76 -18.71 -0.89
N VAL A 83 -2.07 -18.46 -0.84
CA VAL A 83 -2.93 -18.83 0.28
C VAL A 83 -3.86 -19.92 -0.21
N GLU A 84 -3.82 -21.07 0.43
CA GLU A 84 -4.69 -22.20 0.14
C GLU A 84 -6.03 -22.05 0.88
N PRO A 85 -7.13 -22.60 0.32
CA PRO A 85 -8.37 -22.69 1.05
C PRO A 85 -8.16 -23.61 2.27
N VAL A 86 -8.87 -23.31 3.35
CA VAL A 86 -8.85 -24.15 4.54
C VAL A 86 -9.93 -25.21 4.38
N ASP A 87 -9.53 -26.45 4.14
CA ASP A 87 -10.45 -27.59 4.18
C ASP A 87 -11.08 -27.68 5.58
N GLY A 88 -12.42 -27.71 5.65
CA GLY A 88 -13.13 -28.11 6.87
C GLY A 88 -13.71 -26.99 7.75
N ILE A 89 -13.91 -25.77 7.25
CA ILE A 89 -14.93 -24.90 7.86
C ILE A 89 -16.27 -25.24 7.22
N GLU A 90 -17.06 -26.09 7.89
CA GLU A 90 -18.50 -26.12 7.66
C GLU A 90 -19.03 -24.73 7.99
N LEU A 91 -19.27 -23.90 6.96
CA LEU A 91 -20.14 -22.75 7.13
C LEU A 91 -21.50 -23.28 7.60
N GLU A 92 -22.08 -22.68 8.64
CA GLU A 92 -23.48 -23.00 9.00
C GLU A 92 -24.30 -22.93 7.70
N ALA A 93 -25.03 -24.01 7.42
CA ALA A 93 -25.65 -24.23 6.12
C ALA A 93 -26.52 -23.03 5.67
N ASP A 94 -27.02 -22.26 6.62
CA ASP A 94 -27.84 -21.08 6.41
C ASP A 94 -27.06 -19.81 5.99
N PHE A 95 -25.74 -19.76 6.10
CA PHE A 95 -24.95 -18.57 5.73
C PHE A 95 -24.97 -18.35 4.21
N ALA A 96 -24.89 -19.44 3.43
CA ALA A 96 -25.07 -19.41 1.98
C ALA A 96 -26.52 -19.05 1.60
N ASP A 97 -27.51 -19.54 2.36
CA ASP A 97 -28.93 -19.22 2.18
C ASP A 97 -29.19 -17.72 2.42
N ARG A 98 -28.52 -17.10 3.39
CA ARG A 98 -28.64 -15.67 3.70
C ARG A 98 -28.01 -14.77 2.64
N LEU A 99 -27.00 -15.25 1.91
CA LEU A 99 -26.38 -14.55 0.78
C LEU A 99 -27.15 -14.73 -0.54
N THR A 100 -27.92 -15.81 -0.66
CA THR A 100 -28.67 -16.16 -1.88
C THR A 100 -30.17 -15.88 -1.77
N ALA A 101 -30.65 -15.39 -0.62
CA ALA A 101 -32.03 -14.95 -0.43
C ALA A 101 -32.46 -13.95 -1.53
N GLY A 102 -33.21 -14.44 -2.52
CA GLY A 102 -33.67 -13.69 -3.69
C GLY A 102 -33.18 -14.23 -5.05
N ARG A 103 -32.21 -15.17 -5.08
CA ARG A 103 -31.83 -15.93 -6.28
C ARG A 103 -32.69 -17.21 -6.33
N PRO A 104 -33.26 -17.60 -7.49
CA PRO A 104 -33.95 -18.87 -7.60
C PRO A 104 -33.00 -20.01 -7.20
N ALA A 105 -33.52 -20.95 -6.40
CA ALA A 105 -32.78 -22.12 -5.98
C ALA A 105 -32.24 -22.87 -7.21
N ALA A 106 -30.97 -23.24 -7.17
CA ALA A 106 -30.41 -24.11 -8.21
C ALA A 106 -31.18 -25.45 -8.22
N ASP A 107 -31.37 -26.02 -9.42
CA ASP A 107 -32.04 -27.30 -9.60
C ASP A 107 -31.27 -28.41 -8.86
N PRO A 108 -31.85 -29.04 -7.81
CA PRO A 108 -31.18 -30.08 -7.03
C PRO A 108 -30.98 -31.39 -7.80
N ALA A 109 -31.55 -31.52 -9.00
CA ALA A 109 -31.38 -32.67 -9.89
C ALA A 109 -30.25 -32.49 -10.93
N ALA A 110 -29.60 -31.32 -10.98
CA ALA A 110 -28.39 -31.16 -11.78
C ALA A 110 -27.28 -32.04 -11.18
N PRO A 111 -26.55 -32.85 -11.98
CA PRO A 111 -25.41 -33.61 -11.50
C PRO A 111 -24.49 -32.68 -10.70
N GLY A 112 -24.09 -33.13 -9.50
CA GLY A 112 -23.31 -32.35 -8.55
C GLY A 112 -21.92 -32.00 -9.06
N ASP A 113 -21.83 -31.05 -9.98
CA ASP A 113 -20.66 -30.23 -10.16
C ASP A 113 -20.63 -29.31 -8.95
N ARG A 114 -19.88 -29.68 -7.90
CA ARG A 114 -19.25 -28.62 -7.11
C ARG A 114 -18.47 -27.81 -8.14
N ALA A 115 -19.01 -26.66 -8.53
CA ALA A 115 -18.35 -25.75 -9.44
C ALA A 115 -16.92 -25.58 -8.89
N VAL A 116 -15.92 -25.93 -9.71
CA VAL A 116 -14.52 -25.85 -9.30
C VAL A 116 -14.29 -24.43 -8.80
N GLU A 117 -13.98 -24.27 -7.51
CA GLU A 117 -13.78 -22.97 -6.90
C GLU A 117 -12.63 -22.26 -7.64
N PRO A 118 -12.81 -20.99 -8.04
CA PRO A 118 -11.80 -20.30 -8.82
C PRO A 118 -10.56 -19.99 -7.99
N THR A 119 -9.40 -19.95 -8.64
CA THR A 119 -8.21 -19.30 -8.07
C THR A 119 -8.33 -17.80 -8.28
N ILE A 120 -8.18 -17.02 -7.21
CA ILE A 120 -8.20 -15.56 -7.26
C ILE A 120 -6.76 -15.06 -7.37
N VAL A 121 -6.43 -14.29 -8.40
CA VAL A 121 -5.06 -13.77 -8.61
C VAL A 121 -5.08 -12.24 -8.55
N PHE A 122 -4.25 -11.69 -7.68
CA PHE A 122 -4.19 -10.25 -7.41
C PHE A 122 -3.04 -9.58 -8.17
N VAL A 123 -3.38 -8.52 -8.91
CA VAL A 123 -2.46 -7.78 -9.78
C VAL A 123 -2.37 -6.32 -9.33
N HIS A 124 -1.26 -5.94 -8.69
CA HIS A 124 -1.11 -4.59 -8.13
C HIS A 124 -0.80 -3.54 -9.23
N GLY A 125 -0.98 -2.27 -8.87
CA GLY A 125 -0.74 -1.13 -9.77
C GLY A 125 0.71 -0.65 -9.79
N PHE A 126 0.96 0.39 -10.58
CA PHE A 126 2.27 1.05 -10.66
C PHE A 126 2.68 1.67 -9.33
N CYS A 127 3.97 1.59 -8.97
CA CYS A 127 4.54 2.08 -7.70
C CYS A 127 3.94 1.42 -6.44
N LEU A 128 3.35 0.25 -6.59
CA LEU A 128 2.79 -0.55 -5.50
C LEU A 128 3.50 -1.90 -5.40
N ASP A 129 3.09 -2.72 -4.44
CA ASP A 129 3.42 -4.13 -4.33
C ASP A 129 2.17 -4.93 -3.94
N MET A 130 2.29 -6.25 -3.84
CA MET A 130 1.18 -7.14 -3.47
C MET A 130 0.53 -6.79 -2.12
N GLY A 131 1.26 -6.10 -1.23
CA GLY A 131 0.78 -5.62 0.06
C GLY A 131 -0.36 -4.61 -0.05
N SER A 132 -0.58 -4.02 -1.23
CA SER A 132 -1.72 -3.14 -1.50
C SER A 132 -3.08 -3.82 -1.29
N PHE A 133 -3.11 -5.15 -1.37
CA PHE A 133 -4.30 -5.96 -1.14
C PHE A 133 -4.40 -6.51 0.29
N HIS A 134 -3.72 -5.87 1.26
CA HIS A 134 -3.66 -6.33 2.65
C HIS A 134 -5.03 -6.69 3.24
N PHE A 135 -6.01 -5.79 3.16
CA PHE A 135 -7.32 -6.05 3.75
C PHE A 135 -8.13 -7.10 2.99
N GLN A 136 -7.96 -7.18 1.66
CA GLN A 136 -8.58 -8.23 0.85
C GLN A 136 -7.99 -9.60 1.19
N ARG A 137 -6.66 -9.70 1.31
CA ARG A 137 -5.98 -10.92 1.74
C ARG A 137 -6.41 -11.34 3.13
N LYS A 138 -6.39 -10.42 4.09
CA LYS A 138 -6.83 -10.68 5.47
C LYS A 138 -8.25 -11.26 5.52
N GLU A 139 -9.18 -10.68 4.77
CA GLU A 139 -10.57 -11.14 4.75
C GLU A 139 -10.75 -12.46 3.98
N LEU A 140 -10.07 -12.66 2.85
CA LEU A 140 -10.14 -13.91 2.09
C LEU A 140 -9.53 -15.08 2.86
N THR A 141 -8.35 -14.89 3.45
CA THR A 141 -7.71 -15.89 4.33
C THR A 141 -8.62 -16.20 5.53
N ARG A 142 -9.25 -15.19 6.14
CA ARG A 142 -10.19 -15.42 7.25
C ARG A 142 -11.38 -16.28 6.83
N ARG A 143 -11.90 -16.10 5.61
CA ARG A 143 -13.00 -16.91 5.08
C ARG A 143 -12.56 -18.32 4.68
N GLY A 144 -11.32 -18.47 4.22
CA GLY A 144 -10.70 -19.75 3.89
C GLY A 144 -11.36 -20.50 2.73
N ALA A 145 -12.23 -19.85 1.95
CA ALA A 145 -13.04 -20.53 0.93
C ALA A 145 -12.35 -20.66 -0.44
N TRP A 146 -11.35 -19.81 -0.72
CA TRP A 146 -10.72 -19.75 -2.04
C TRP A 146 -9.22 -19.79 -1.95
N ARG A 147 -8.61 -20.40 -2.96
CA ARG A 147 -7.20 -20.25 -3.25
C ARG A 147 -6.92 -18.85 -3.77
N ALA A 148 -5.95 -18.17 -3.19
CA ALA A 148 -5.58 -16.81 -3.58
C ALA A 148 -4.07 -16.69 -3.85
N VAL A 149 -3.72 -16.04 -4.96
CA VAL A 149 -2.34 -15.82 -5.41
C VAL A 149 -2.06 -14.32 -5.40
N TYR A 150 -0.95 -13.96 -4.78
CA TYR A 150 -0.44 -12.60 -4.68
C TYR A 150 0.97 -12.58 -5.24
N TYR A 151 1.30 -11.62 -6.11
CA TYR A 151 2.66 -11.52 -6.64
C TYR A 151 3.09 -10.08 -6.82
N ASP A 152 4.39 -9.86 -6.82
CA ASP A 152 4.99 -8.57 -7.15
C ASP A 152 5.37 -8.53 -8.63
N GLN A 153 4.95 -7.49 -9.34
CA GLN A 153 5.33 -7.24 -10.73
C GLN A 153 6.86 -7.10 -10.88
N PRO A 154 7.42 -7.31 -12.09
CA PRO A 154 8.83 -7.07 -12.35
C PRO A 154 9.30 -5.72 -11.76
N GLY A 155 10.41 -5.75 -11.02
CA GLY A 155 11.03 -4.58 -10.41
C GLY A 155 10.29 -3.96 -9.20
N HIS A 156 9.24 -4.59 -8.70
CA HIS A 156 8.48 -4.15 -7.52
C HIS A 156 8.64 -5.14 -6.35
N GLY A 157 8.40 -4.64 -5.13
CA GLY A 157 8.41 -5.44 -3.91
C GLY A 157 9.64 -6.35 -3.79
N ARG A 158 9.41 -7.67 -3.77
CA ARG A 158 10.44 -8.71 -3.66
C ARG A 158 10.83 -9.35 -5.00
N SER A 159 10.17 -8.96 -6.09
CA SER A 159 10.47 -9.44 -7.44
C SER A 159 11.75 -8.82 -7.99
N GLY A 160 12.47 -9.61 -8.77
CA GLY A 160 13.65 -9.13 -9.50
C GLY A 160 13.31 -8.04 -10.50
N ARG A 161 14.30 -7.21 -10.85
CA ARG A 161 14.17 -6.27 -11.96
C ARG A 161 14.34 -7.02 -13.27
N ARG A 162 13.77 -6.47 -14.32
CA ARG A 162 14.02 -6.95 -15.69
C ARG A 162 15.51 -6.94 -16.02
N SER A 163 15.93 -7.97 -16.73
CA SER A 163 17.29 -8.07 -17.26
C SER A 163 17.48 -7.24 -18.55
N SER A 164 16.39 -7.00 -19.28
CA SER A 164 16.36 -6.22 -20.52
C SER A 164 14.96 -5.70 -20.88
N GLY A 165 14.91 -4.69 -21.75
CA GLY A 165 13.69 -4.08 -22.28
C GLY A 165 12.98 -3.11 -21.34
N GLU A 166 11.93 -2.47 -21.85
CA GLU A 166 11.14 -1.43 -21.16
C GLU A 166 9.88 -1.99 -20.51
N TYR A 167 9.45 -1.41 -19.37
CA TYR A 167 8.26 -1.79 -18.60
C TYR A 167 6.94 -1.38 -19.28
N GLU A 168 6.73 -1.90 -20.49
CA GLU A 168 5.50 -1.74 -21.26
C GLU A 168 4.43 -2.73 -20.77
N LEU A 169 3.15 -2.33 -20.87
CA LEU A 169 2.01 -3.15 -20.44
C LEU A 169 2.01 -4.58 -21.02
N PRO A 170 2.31 -4.81 -22.32
CA PRO A 170 2.38 -6.17 -22.86
C PRO A 170 3.39 -7.07 -22.13
N ALA A 171 4.56 -6.52 -21.77
CA ALA A 171 5.58 -7.29 -21.07
C ALA A 171 5.17 -7.62 -19.63
N LEU A 172 4.41 -6.72 -18.98
CA LEU A 172 3.79 -7.02 -17.68
C LEU A 172 2.69 -8.08 -17.81
N GLY A 173 1.98 -8.10 -18.94
CA GLY A 173 1.04 -9.18 -19.29
C GLY A 173 1.73 -10.53 -19.45
N ASP A 174 2.90 -10.58 -20.09
CA ASP A 174 3.70 -11.80 -20.20
C ASP A 174 4.20 -12.29 -18.83
N ALA A 175 4.58 -11.36 -17.95
CA ALA A 175 4.94 -11.68 -16.57
C ALA A 175 3.74 -12.25 -15.79
N LEU A 176 2.55 -11.64 -15.91
CA LEU A 176 1.32 -12.18 -15.32
C LEU A 176 1.00 -13.57 -15.87
N LYS A 177 1.18 -13.79 -17.18
CA LYS A 177 0.99 -15.10 -17.79
C LYS A 177 1.90 -16.16 -17.17
N ALA A 178 3.18 -15.85 -16.91
CA ALA A 178 4.08 -16.78 -16.24
C ALA A 178 3.59 -17.16 -14.83
N VAL A 179 3.06 -16.19 -14.07
CA VAL A 179 2.45 -16.45 -12.76
C VAL A 179 1.21 -17.33 -12.88
N LEU A 180 0.35 -17.07 -13.87
CA LEU A 180 -0.85 -17.89 -14.10
C LEU A 180 -0.51 -19.33 -14.48
N ASP A 181 0.45 -19.50 -15.39
CA ASP A 181 0.88 -20.82 -15.85
C ASP A 181 1.48 -21.66 -14.70
N GLU A 182 2.20 -21.03 -13.77
CA GLU A 182 2.83 -21.73 -12.64
C GLU A 182 1.88 -21.89 -11.44
N ALA A 183 1.27 -20.79 -11.00
CA ALA A 183 0.54 -20.75 -9.74
C ALA A 183 -0.97 -21.00 -9.91
N ALA A 184 -1.53 -20.95 -11.12
CA ALA A 184 -2.96 -21.21 -11.36
C ALA A 184 -3.18 -22.00 -12.68
N PRO A 185 -2.51 -23.16 -12.88
CA PRO A 185 -2.48 -23.85 -14.17
C PRO A 185 -3.82 -24.46 -14.60
N HIS A 186 -4.75 -24.62 -13.66
CA HIS A 186 -5.99 -25.37 -13.84
C HIS A 186 -7.19 -24.65 -13.22
N GLY A 187 -8.37 -24.93 -13.77
CA GLY A 187 -9.63 -24.40 -13.28
C GLY A 187 -9.89 -22.95 -13.67
N PRO A 188 -11.04 -22.39 -13.24
CA PRO A 188 -11.36 -21.00 -13.50
C PRO A 188 -10.46 -20.07 -12.68
N VAL A 189 -10.12 -18.92 -13.28
CA VAL A 189 -9.33 -17.86 -12.63
C VAL A 189 -10.15 -16.58 -12.57
N VAL A 190 -10.08 -15.90 -11.42
CA VAL A 190 -10.57 -14.52 -11.25
C VAL A 190 -9.38 -13.60 -11.08
N LEU A 191 -9.22 -12.64 -12.00
CA LEU A 191 -8.20 -11.59 -11.88
C LEU A 191 -8.75 -10.39 -11.12
N VAL A 192 -8.01 -9.93 -10.12
CA VAL A 192 -8.31 -8.70 -9.37
C VAL A 192 -7.19 -7.70 -9.58
N GLY A 193 -7.41 -6.79 -10.52
CA GLY A 193 -6.46 -5.75 -10.90
C GLY A 193 -6.72 -4.40 -10.24
N HIS A 194 -5.66 -3.68 -9.88
CA HIS A 194 -5.73 -2.27 -9.47
C HIS A 194 -4.92 -1.37 -10.42
N SER A 195 -5.57 -0.32 -10.96
CA SER A 195 -4.92 0.65 -11.86
C SER A 195 -4.22 -0.05 -13.03
N MET A 196 -2.91 0.08 -13.19
CA MET A 196 -2.10 -0.64 -14.19
C MET A 196 -2.33 -2.15 -14.20
N GLY A 197 -2.68 -2.75 -13.06
CA GLY A 197 -2.94 -4.17 -12.95
C GLY A 197 -4.29 -4.64 -13.49
N GLY A 198 -5.19 -3.73 -13.88
CA GLY A 198 -6.48 -4.05 -14.51
C GLY A 198 -6.43 -3.86 -16.02
#